data_AF-A0A399HJJ1-F1
#
_entry.id   AF-A0A399HJJ1-F1
#
_cell.length_a   1.000
_cell.length_b   1.000
_cell.length_c   1.000
_cell.angle_alpha   90.00
_cell.angle_beta   90.00
_cell.angle_gamma   90.00
#
_symmetry.space_group_name_H-M   'P 1'
#
loop_
_entity.id
_entity.type
_entity.pdbx_description
1 polymer ?
#
loop_
_entity_poly.entity_id
_entity_poly.type
_entity_poly.pdbx_seq_one_letter_code
_entity_poly.pdbx_strand_id
1 'polypeptide(L)'
;MTVMVGVMFVVVVYLAIRVGPDLGAAFAGLAPVLPDGSLLYTLGLIGGVGGTITMAAYGYWVNAKGWTNSGWMKVMRLDNRVAYITTGIFVVAMLIVGAELLHASQIALSTGDKGLVDLGAVLESEYGAATAKLFLIGFFATSFSSLIGVWHGVSLLFADFVERLQKDRKGVSTEAGSAVLVAAGVKERSGPFRAYLLWLTFPPMTLLWLDQPFGLVITYGVLGAFFMPFLALTLVWLLNSSRTPREWRNGPLSNTMLTVSGLLFIVLCIQQVRELPW
;
A
#
# COMPACT_ATOMS: atom_id res chain seq x y z
N MET A 1 -9.01 -5.81 11.90
CA MET A 1 -7.93 -5.86 10.90
C MET A 1 -7.46 -7.26 10.58
N THR A 2 -6.79 -7.99 11.49
CA THR A 2 -6.22 -9.33 11.20
C THR A 2 -7.22 -10.32 10.61
N VAL A 3 -8.45 -10.37 11.13
CA VAL A 3 -9.51 -11.24 10.59
C VAL A 3 -9.84 -10.89 9.14
N MET A 4 -9.97 -9.60 8.81
CA MET A 4 -10.25 -9.15 7.45
C MET A 4 -9.10 -9.48 6.50
N VAL A 5 -7.85 -9.30 6.97
CA VAL A 5 -6.65 -9.69 6.21
C VAL A 5 -6.64 -11.19 5.93
N GLY A 6 -6.94 -12.01 6.93
CA GLY A 6 -7.04 -13.47 6.78
C GLY A 6 -8.14 -13.87 5.79
N VAL A 7 -9.33 -13.26 5.91
CA VAL A 7 -10.46 -13.51 5.01
C VAL A 7 -10.11 -13.14 3.57
N MET A 8 -9.59 -11.93 3.31
CA MET A 8 -9.23 -11.55 1.94
C MET A 8 -8.16 -12.47 1.36
N PHE A 9 -7.15 -12.85 2.17
CA PHE A 9 -6.07 -13.71 1.70
C PHE A 9 -6.60 -15.08 1.29
N VAL A 10 -7.36 -15.73 2.17
CA VAL A 10 -7.93 -17.06 1.90
C VAL A 10 -8.87 -17.03 0.71
N VAL A 11 -9.73 -16.01 0.61
CA VAL A 11 -10.68 -15.89 -0.51
C VAL A 11 -9.94 -15.71 -1.83
N VAL A 12 -8.97 -14.78 -1.91
CA VAL A 12 -8.26 -14.49 -3.17
C VAL A 12 -7.44 -15.70 -3.62
N VAL A 13 -6.76 -16.38 -2.69
CA VAL A 13 -6.02 -17.62 -3.01
C VAL A 13 -6.97 -18.73 -3.44
N TYR A 14 -8.10 -18.91 -2.75
CA TYR A 14 -9.12 -19.87 -3.14
C TYR A 14 -9.64 -19.60 -4.56
N LEU A 15 -9.94 -18.33 -4.88
CA LEU A 15 -10.39 -17.94 -6.22
C LEU A 15 -9.33 -18.24 -7.28
N ALA A 16 -8.07 -17.89 -7.03
CA ALA A 16 -6.99 -18.19 -7.97
C ALA A 16 -6.86 -19.69 -8.25
N ILE A 17 -6.99 -20.54 -7.22
CA ILE A 17 -6.97 -22.00 -7.37
C ILE A 17 -8.21 -22.49 -8.14
N ARG A 18 -9.39 -21.92 -7.83
CA ARG A 18 -10.67 -22.32 -8.42
C ARG A 18 -10.75 -21.97 -9.90
N VAL A 19 -10.20 -20.82 -10.26
CA VAL A 19 -10.10 -20.33 -11.63
C VAL A 19 -9.20 -21.24 -12.47
N GLY A 20 -8.10 -21.74 -11.89
CA GLY A 20 -7.26 -22.77 -12.51
C GLY A 20 -6.55 -22.27 -13.78
N PRO A 21 -5.63 -21.30 -13.67
CA PRO A 21 -4.99 -20.69 -14.82
C PRO A 21 -4.17 -21.71 -15.63
N ASP A 22 -4.01 -21.45 -16.93
CA ASP A 22 -2.99 -22.11 -17.74
C ASP A 22 -1.61 -21.75 -17.18
N LEU A 23 -1.00 -22.73 -16.48
CA LEU A 23 0.31 -22.55 -15.85
C LEU A 23 1.39 -22.25 -16.90
N GLY A 24 1.31 -22.83 -18.10
CA GLY A 24 2.26 -22.57 -19.18
C GLY A 24 2.21 -21.12 -19.65
N ALA A 25 1.00 -20.60 -19.88
CA ALA A 25 0.80 -19.20 -20.22
C ALA A 25 1.19 -18.26 -19.07
N ALA A 26 0.88 -18.63 -17.82
CA ALA A 26 1.28 -17.86 -16.64
C ALA A 26 2.81 -17.75 -16.50
N PHE A 27 3.55 -18.84 -16.76
CA PHE A 27 5.01 -18.82 -16.79
C PHE A 27 5.56 -18.01 -17.97
N ALA A 28 4.92 -18.08 -19.13
CA ALA A 28 5.30 -17.26 -20.28
C ALA A 28 5.17 -15.76 -19.98
N GLY A 29 4.17 -15.36 -19.18
CA GLY A 29 3.98 -13.98 -18.72
C GLY A 29 5.09 -13.44 -17.79
N LEU A 30 5.98 -14.30 -17.28
CA LEU A 30 7.16 -13.86 -16.52
C LEU A 30 8.30 -13.39 -17.42
N ALA A 31 8.21 -13.60 -18.73
CA ALA A 31 9.19 -13.06 -19.67
C ALA A 31 9.16 -11.52 -19.59
N PRO A 32 10.32 -10.85 -19.44
CA PRO A 32 10.39 -9.39 -19.29
C PRO A 32 10.20 -8.70 -20.65
N VAL A 33 9.02 -8.86 -21.23
CA VAL A 33 8.62 -8.27 -22.52
C VAL A 33 7.66 -7.12 -22.24
N LEU A 34 8.03 -5.93 -22.71
CA LEU A 34 7.21 -4.73 -22.61
C LEU A 34 6.65 -4.45 -24.01
N PRO A 35 5.32 -4.45 -24.20
CA PRO A 35 4.72 -3.94 -25.42
C PRO A 35 5.15 -2.49 -25.71
N ASP A 36 5.24 -2.13 -26.98
CA ASP A 36 5.59 -0.77 -27.40
C ASP A 36 4.60 0.23 -26.80
N GLY A 37 5.12 1.29 -26.18
CA GLY A 37 4.30 2.31 -25.49
C GLY A 37 3.75 1.91 -24.11
N SER A 38 3.97 0.68 -23.64
CA SER A 38 3.49 0.24 -22.31
C SER A 38 4.44 0.59 -21.17
N LEU A 39 5.69 0.93 -21.49
CA LEU A 39 6.75 1.16 -20.50
C LEU A 39 6.25 2.08 -19.40
N LEU A 40 5.63 3.20 -19.76
CA LEU A 40 5.14 4.18 -18.82
C LEU A 40 4.00 3.67 -17.94
N TYR A 41 3.01 2.95 -18.50
CA TYR A 41 1.93 2.35 -17.71
C TYR A 41 2.46 1.30 -16.73
N THR A 42 3.41 0.46 -17.16
CA THR A 42 4.07 -0.53 -16.29
C THR A 42 4.84 0.15 -15.16
N LEU A 43 5.57 1.20 -15.50
CA LEU A 43 6.34 2.03 -14.59
C LEU A 43 5.46 2.79 -13.59
N GLY A 44 4.32 3.33 -14.02
CA GLY A 44 3.30 3.95 -13.17
C GLY A 44 2.61 2.97 -12.22
N LEU A 45 2.37 1.73 -12.65
CA LEU A 45 1.86 0.66 -11.77
C LEU A 45 2.86 0.33 -10.65
N ILE A 46 4.15 0.27 -10.96
CA ILE A 46 5.22 0.10 -9.95
C ILE A 46 5.20 1.29 -8.96
N GLY A 47 5.03 2.50 -9.50
CA GLY A 47 4.82 3.76 -8.77
C GLY A 47 3.70 3.69 -7.72
N GLY A 48 2.50 3.34 -8.17
CA GLY A 48 1.28 3.37 -7.36
C GLY A 48 1.20 2.27 -6.30
N VAL A 49 1.77 1.09 -6.56
CA VAL A 49 1.70 -0.06 -5.62
C VAL A 49 2.75 0.04 -4.51
N GLY A 50 3.98 0.46 -4.84
CA GLY A 50 5.08 0.50 -3.88
C GLY A 50 5.16 1.80 -3.07
N GLY A 51 4.48 2.86 -3.52
CA GLY A 51 4.91 4.23 -3.25
C GLY A 51 4.04 5.09 -2.35
N THR A 52 3.72 4.63 -1.14
CA THR A 52 2.72 5.32 -0.31
C THR A 52 3.33 6.01 0.91
N ILE A 53 2.74 7.16 1.28
CA ILE A 53 3.10 7.92 2.50
C ILE A 53 2.94 7.05 3.76
N THR A 54 2.08 6.04 3.73
CA THR A 54 1.84 5.14 4.87
C THR A 54 3.05 4.27 5.22
N MET A 55 4.07 4.18 4.36
CA MET A 55 5.35 3.58 4.72
C MET A 55 5.95 4.23 5.98
N ALA A 56 5.78 5.53 6.17
CA ALA A 56 6.23 6.23 7.37
C ALA A 56 5.42 5.82 8.63
N ALA A 57 4.19 5.34 8.46
CA ALA A 57 3.33 4.91 9.57
C ALA A 57 3.78 3.58 10.19
N TYR A 58 4.58 2.76 9.49
CA TYR A 58 5.08 1.49 10.02
C TYR A 58 5.91 1.68 11.30
N GLY A 59 6.66 2.78 11.41
CA GLY A 59 7.37 3.12 12.65
C GLY A 59 6.43 3.30 13.85
N TYR A 60 5.21 3.79 13.61
CA TYR A 60 4.19 3.92 14.65
C TYR A 60 3.53 2.59 14.95
N TRP A 61 3.23 1.75 13.95
CA TRP A 61 2.61 0.44 14.18
C TRP A 61 3.52 -0.55 14.91
N VAL A 62 4.83 -0.49 14.65
CA VAL A 62 5.83 -1.26 15.42
C VAL A 62 5.77 -0.87 16.89
N ASN A 63 5.72 0.44 17.18
CA ASN A 63 5.57 0.92 18.55
C ASN A 63 4.20 0.57 19.14
N ALA A 64 3.12 0.66 18.37
CA ALA A 64 1.77 0.29 18.79
C ALA A 64 1.64 -1.20 19.16
N LYS A 65 2.40 -2.08 18.50
CA LYS A 65 2.53 -3.51 18.87
C LYS A 65 3.33 -3.74 20.17
N GLY A 66 3.92 -2.69 20.76
CA GLY A 66 4.79 -2.77 21.93
C GLY A 66 6.26 -3.08 21.62
N TRP A 67 6.65 -3.08 20.35
CA TRP A 67 8.03 -3.33 19.92
C TRP A 67 8.87 -2.05 20.02
N THR A 68 9.20 -1.64 21.24
CA THR A 68 9.77 -0.31 21.54
C THR A 68 11.30 -0.27 21.62
N ASN A 69 11.98 -1.41 21.54
CA ASN A 69 13.45 -1.49 21.66
C ASN A 69 14.07 -2.54 20.70
N SER A 70 15.40 -2.54 20.60
CA SER A 70 16.16 -3.41 19.69
C SER A 70 16.07 -4.90 19.99
N GLY A 71 15.60 -5.31 21.18
CA GLY A 71 15.37 -6.71 21.51
C GLY A 71 14.35 -7.39 20.59
N TRP A 72 13.44 -6.61 20.00
CA TRP A 72 12.42 -7.09 19.07
C TRP A 72 12.91 -7.28 17.62
N MET A 73 14.14 -6.89 17.31
CA MET A 73 14.63 -6.87 15.92
C MET A 73 14.53 -8.23 15.22
N LYS A 74 14.78 -9.34 15.94
CA LYS A 74 14.62 -10.70 15.39
C LYS A 74 13.15 -11.01 15.04
N VAL A 75 12.22 -10.63 15.93
CA VAL A 75 10.78 -10.81 15.74
C VAL A 75 10.28 -9.95 14.58
N MET A 76 10.70 -8.69 14.52
CA MET A 76 10.36 -7.77 13.43
C MET A 76 10.81 -8.31 12.07
N ARG A 77 12.02 -8.88 11.99
CA ARG A 77 12.53 -9.49 10.75
C ARG A 77 11.73 -10.73 10.35
N LEU A 78 11.32 -11.56 11.31
CA LEU A 78 10.49 -12.73 11.05
C LEU A 78 9.09 -12.31 10.58
N ASP A 79 8.45 -11.37 11.28
CA ASP A 79 7.16 -10.78 10.92
C ASP A 79 7.21 -10.23 9.49
N ASN A 80 8.26 -9.46 9.18
CA ASN A 80 8.45 -8.89 7.85
C ASN A 80 8.66 -9.96 6.77
N ARG A 81 9.41 -11.03 7.04
CA ARG A 81 9.58 -12.15 6.08
C ARG A 81 8.25 -12.85 5.80
N VAL A 82 7.50 -13.18 6.84
CA VAL A 82 6.18 -13.81 6.70
C VAL A 82 5.23 -12.89 5.95
N ALA A 83 5.23 -11.59 6.26
CA ALA A 83 4.42 -10.59 5.58
C ALA A 83 4.74 -10.54 4.08
N TYR A 84 6.02 -10.41 3.70
CA TYR A 84 6.41 -10.36 2.28
C TYR A 84 6.12 -11.65 1.51
N ILE A 85 6.31 -12.82 2.12
CA ILE A 85 5.92 -14.11 1.50
C ILE A 85 4.42 -14.16 1.27
N THR A 86 3.63 -13.80 2.29
CA THR A 86 2.17 -13.79 2.21
C THR A 86 1.69 -12.79 1.15
N THR A 87 2.24 -11.57 1.13
CA THR A 87 1.94 -10.58 0.10
C THR A 87 2.34 -11.06 -1.29
N GLY A 88 3.48 -11.73 -1.45
CA GLY A 88 3.89 -12.31 -2.73
C GLY A 88 2.89 -13.33 -3.26
N ILE A 89 2.45 -14.26 -2.41
CA ILE A 89 1.40 -15.24 -2.76
C ILE A 89 0.10 -14.52 -3.14
N PHE A 90 -0.29 -13.52 -2.35
CA PHE A 90 -1.49 -12.73 -2.59
C PHE A 90 -1.45 -11.99 -3.92
N VAL A 91 -0.32 -11.35 -4.25
CA VAL A 91 -0.13 -10.62 -5.52
C VAL A 91 -0.23 -11.58 -6.69
N VAL A 92 0.42 -12.75 -6.64
CA VAL A 92 0.32 -13.77 -7.70
C VAL A 92 -1.12 -14.26 -7.86
N ALA A 93 -1.80 -14.56 -6.75
CA ALA A 93 -3.21 -14.96 -6.77
C ALA A 93 -4.11 -13.87 -7.36
N MET A 94 -3.87 -12.60 -7.01
CA MET A 94 -4.63 -11.48 -7.53
C MET A 94 -4.33 -11.22 -9.02
N LEU A 95 -3.10 -11.48 -9.49
CA LEU A 95 -2.79 -11.42 -10.92
C LEU A 95 -3.51 -12.51 -11.70
N ILE A 96 -3.56 -13.74 -11.18
CA ILE A 96 -4.30 -14.86 -11.78
C ILE A 96 -5.78 -14.51 -11.87
N VAL A 97 -6.37 -14.12 -10.74
CA VAL A 97 -7.78 -13.70 -10.70
C VAL A 97 -7.97 -12.56 -11.68
N GLY A 98 -7.17 -11.49 -11.59
CA GLY A 98 -7.24 -10.29 -12.43
C GLY A 98 -7.11 -10.54 -13.93
N ALA A 99 -6.28 -11.48 -14.37
CA ALA A 99 -6.14 -11.85 -15.78
C ALA A 99 -7.44 -12.47 -16.32
N GLU A 100 -8.07 -13.31 -15.51
CA GLU A 100 -9.35 -13.95 -15.83
C GLU A 100 -10.52 -12.97 -15.72
N LEU A 101 -10.44 -12.04 -14.75
CA LEU A 101 -11.36 -10.89 -14.72
C LEU A 101 -11.23 -10.08 -16.02
N LEU A 102 -10.01 -9.81 -16.48
CA LEU A 102 -9.77 -9.02 -17.68
C LEU A 102 -10.29 -9.76 -18.93
N HIS A 103 -10.06 -11.07 -19.01
CA HIS A 103 -10.54 -11.92 -20.10
C HIS A 103 -12.08 -11.97 -20.15
N ALA A 104 -12.73 -12.17 -19.00
CA ALA A 104 -14.18 -12.13 -18.91
C ALA A 104 -14.75 -10.71 -19.10
N SER A 105 -13.99 -9.68 -18.74
CA SER A 105 -14.39 -8.27 -18.89
C SER A 105 -14.22 -7.70 -20.29
N GLN A 106 -13.47 -8.36 -21.20
CA GLN A 106 -13.57 -8.09 -22.64
C GLN A 106 -15.01 -8.29 -23.16
N ILE A 107 -15.88 -8.93 -22.37
CA ILE A 107 -17.31 -9.14 -22.64
C ILE A 107 -18.20 -8.09 -21.91
N ALA A 108 -17.70 -7.35 -20.89
CA ALA A 108 -18.55 -6.57 -19.97
C ALA A 108 -18.03 -5.18 -19.50
N LEU A 109 -16.81 -4.74 -19.82
CA LEU A 109 -16.30 -3.43 -19.38
C LEU A 109 -16.80 -2.28 -20.25
N SER A 110 -18.00 -1.78 -19.93
CA SER A 110 -18.44 -0.43 -20.26
C SER A 110 -18.46 0.43 -18.99
N THR A 111 -17.42 1.25 -18.80
CA THR A 111 -17.52 2.64 -18.30
C THR A 111 -18.56 2.93 -17.21
N GLY A 112 -18.48 2.28 -16.04
CA GLY A 112 -19.34 2.63 -14.91
C GLY A 112 -18.84 2.17 -13.54
N ASP A 113 -19.35 2.79 -12.47
CA ASP A 113 -19.01 2.56 -11.05
C ASP A 113 -19.37 1.15 -10.53
N LYS A 114 -19.89 0.27 -11.40
CA LYS A 114 -20.39 -1.07 -11.09
C LYS A 114 -19.48 -2.21 -11.52
N GLY A 115 -18.34 -1.94 -12.14
CA GLY A 115 -17.49 -2.98 -12.75
C GLY A 115 -17.12 -4.15 -11.81
N LEU A 116 -17.00 -3.91 -10.50
CA LEU A 116 -16.70 -4.96 -9.51
C LEU A 116 -17.94 -5.76 -9.06
N VAL A 117 -19.14 -5.17 -9.12
CA VAL A 117 -20.40 -5.85 -8.85
C VAL A 117 -20.81 -6.69 -10.06
N ASP A 118 -20.63 -6.16 -11.26
CA ASP A 118 -20.87 -6.86 -12.52
C ASP A 118 -19.98 -8.12 -12.62
N LEU A 119 -18.77 -8.04 -12.08
CA LEU A 119 -17.87 -9.18 -11.96
C LEU A 119 -18.39 -10.27 -11.01
N GLY A 120 -19.11 -9.89 -9.95
CA GLY A 120 -19.79 -10.86 -9.09
C GLY A 120 -20.78 -11.71 -9.87
N ALA A 121 -21.51 -11.12 -10.82
CA ALA A 121 -22.45 -11.85 -11.67
C ALA A 121 -21.74 -12.80 -12.65
N VAL A 122 -20.60 -12.39 -13.21
CA VAL A 122 -19.76 -13.25 -14.07
C VAL A 122 -19.20 -14.43 -13.28
N LEU A 123 -18.69 -14.19 -12.07
CA LEU A 123 -18.22 -15.28 -11.20
C LEU A 123 -19.35 -16.22 -10.78
N GLU A 124 -20.57 -15.70 -10.65
CA GLU A 124 -21.76 -16.51 -10.35
C GLU A 124 -22.13 -17.40 -11.54
N SER A 125 -22.07 -16.90 -12.77
CA SER A 125 -22.36 -17.71 -13.96
C SER A 125 -21.32 -18.79 -14.22
N GLU A 126 -20.03 -18.48 -14.04
CA GLU A 126 -18.94 -19.40 -14.35
C GLU A 126 -18.63 -20.38 -13.22
N TYR A 127 -18.64 -19.91 -11.97
CA TYR A 127 -18.19 -20.69 -10.81
C TYR A 127 -19.27 -20.93 -9.74
N GLY A 128 -20.46 -20.35 -9.92
CA GLY A 128 -21.62 -20.53 -9.07
C GLY A 128 -21.76 -19.49 -7.95
N ALA A 129 -22.97 -19.40 -7.41
CA ALA A 129 -23.37 -18.40 -6.41
C ALA A 129 -22.50 -18.40 -5.13
N ALA A 130 -21.99 -19.56 -4.72
CA ALA A 130 -21.13 -19.65 -3.55
C ALA A 130 -19.79 -18.91 -3.76
N THR A 131 -19.17 -19.09 -4.93
CA THR A 131 -17.90 -18.46 -5.28
C THR A 131 -18.05 -16.96 -5.45
N ALA A 132 -19.14 -16.50 -6.08
CA ALA A 132 -19.47 -15.08 -6.19
C ALA A 132 -19.66 -14.41 -4.83
N LYS A 133 -20.40 -15.04 -3.90
CA LYS A 133 -20.58 -14.52 -2.54
C LYS A 133 -19.27 -14.44 -1.77
N LEU A 134 -18.43 -15.47 -1.89
CA LEU A 134 -17.09 -15.46 -1.29
C LEU A 134 -16.23 -14.33 -1.86
N PHE A 135 -16.25 -14.13 -3.17
CA PHE A 135 -15.56 -13.00 -3.82
C PHE A 135 -16.00 -11.66 -3.23
N LEU A 136 -17.31 -11.41 -3.09
CA LEU A 136 -17.82 -10.17 -2.51
C LEU A 136 -17.37 -9.97 -1.05
N ILE A 137 -17.34 -11.04 -0.25
CA ILE A 137 -16.82 -10.99 1.13
C ILE A 137 -15.32 -10.66 1.14
N GLY A 138 -14.53 -11.31 0.28
CA GLY A 138 -13.10 -11.04 0.14
C GLY A 138 -12.83 -9.61 -0.33
N PHE A 139 -13.58 -9.15 -1.34
CA PHE A 139 -13.50 -7.79 -1.86
C PHE A 139 -13.83 -6.74 -0.79
N PHE A 140 -14.89 -6.96 -0.01
CA PHE A 140 -15.22 -6.11 1.13
C PHE A 140 -14.08 -6.07 2.15
N ALA A 141 -13.53 -7.25 2.49
CA ALA A 141 -12.43 -7.35 3.43
C ALA A 141 -11.16 -6.61 2.94
N THR A 142 -10.81 -6.74 1.67
CA THR A 142 -9.69 -6.03 1.02
C THR A 142 -9.88 -4.52 1.06
N SER A 143 -11.05 -4.04 0.61
CA SER A 143 -11.34 -2.62 0.48
C SER A 143 -11.35 -1.94 1.86
N PHE A 144 -12.07 -2.51 2.81
CA PHE A 144 -12.26 -1.89 4.12
C PHE A 144 -11.01 -1.96 4.99
N SER A 145 -10.23 -3.06 4.91
CA SER A 145 -8.95 -3.14 5.62
C SER A 145 -7.92 -2.13 5.10
N SER A 146 -7.91 -1.86 3.79
CA SER A 146 -7.04 -0.83 3.18
C SER A 146 -7.36 0.57 3.70
N LEU A 147 -8.66 0.89 3.85
CA LEU A 147 -9.11 2.17 4.42
C LEU A 147 -8.68 2.34 5.88
N ILE A 148 -8.92 1.33 6.72
CA ILE A 148 -8.56 1.37 8.15
C ILE A 148 -7.06 1.62 8.34
N GLY A 149 -6.22 0.99 7.52
CA GLY A 149 -4.77 1.19 7.58
C GLY A 149 -4.37 2.65 7.38
N VAL A 150 -4.89 3.29 6.34
CA VAL A 150 -4.60 4.70 6.02
C VAL A 150 -5.17 5.64 7.10
N TRP A 151 -6.43 5.45 7.47
CA TRP A 151 -7.09 6.23 8.52
C TRP A 151 -6.32 6.22 9.84
N HIS A 152 -5.84 5.05 10.25
CA HIS A 152 -5.07 4.94 11.48
C HIS A 152 -3.66 5.52 11.32
N GLY A 153 -2.91 5.07 10.31
CA GLY A 153 -1.50 5.40 10.15
C GLY A 153 -1.23 6.87 9.87
N VAL A 154 -1.98 7.48 8.94
CA VAL A 154 -1.75 8.88 8.56
C VAL A 154 -2.25 9.83 9.65
N SER A 155 -3.34 9.48 10.36
CA SER A 155 -3.80 10.29 11.49
C SER A 155 -2.81 10.26 12.66
N LEU A 156 -2.12 9.14 12.89
CA LEU A 156 -1.02 9.07 13.88
C LEU A 156 0.16 9.96 13.48
N LEU A 157 0.57 9.93 12.21
CA LEU A 157 1.62 10.79 11.67
C LEU A 157 1.28 12.27 11.86
N PHE A 158 0.05 12.66 11.53
CA PHE A 158 -0.41 14.03 11.68
C PHE A 158 -0.47 14.47 13.15
N ALA A 159 -0.99 13.61 14.03
CA ALA A 159 -1.05 13.91 15.46
C ALA A 159 0.36 14.11 16.06
N ASP A 160 1.33 13.28 15.68
CA ASP A 160 2.73 13.45 16.11
C ASP A 160 3.36 14.72 15.55
N PHE A 161 3.08 15.06 14.30
CA PHE A 161 3.55 16.30 13.68
C PHE A 161 3.03 17.54 14.41
N VAL A 162 1.72 17.59 14.71
CA VAL A 162 1.11 18.70 15.45
C VAL A 162 1.67 18.79 16.86
N GLU A 163 1.84 17.66 17.55
CA GLU A 163 2.42 17.62 18.89
C GLU A 163 3.85 18.18 18.91
N ARG A 164 4.70 17.78 17.96
CA ARG A 164 6.07 18.29 17.81
C ARG A 164 6.10 19.78 17.55
N LEU A 165 5.27 20.27 16.61
CA LEU A 165 5.16 21.71 16.34
C LEU A 165 4.73 22.51 17.57
N GLN A 166 3.79 21.98 18.36
CA GLN A 166 3.34 22.64 19.58
C GLN A 166 4.43 22.67 20.66
N LYS A 167 5.21 21.58 20.81
CA LYS A 167 6.31 21.48 21.76
C LYS A 167 7.46 22.41 21.40
N ASP A 168 7.85 22.44 20.12
CA ASP A 168 8.89 23.34 19.60
C ASP A 168 8.51 24.80 19.84
N ARG A 169 7.25 25.17 19.59
CA ARG A 169 6.73 26.52 19.87
C ARG A 169 6.74 26.89 21.36
N LYS A 170 6.58 25.91 22.25
CA LYS A 170 6.58 26.11 23.71
C LYS A 170 7.99 26.01 24.31
N GLY A 171 9.02 25.74 23.51
CA GLY A 171 10.40 25.54 23.98
C GLY A 171 10.57 24.32 24.88
N VAL A 172 9.63 23.36 24.84
CA VAL A 172 9.68 22.15 25.66
C VAL A 172 10.44 21.08 24.87
N SER A 173 11.55 20.59 25.42
CA SER A 173 12.32 19.50 24.80
C SER A 173 11.42 18.27 24.59
N THR A 174 11.45 17.70 23.39
CA THR A 174 10.71 16.47 23.09
C THR A 174 11.28 15.32 23.92
N GLU A 175 10.58 14.91 24.99
CA GLU A 175 11.03 13.79 25.82
C GLU A 175 11.10 12.47 25.04
N ALA A 176 12.11 11.68 25.41
CA ALA A 176 12.32 10.31 24.97
C ALA A 176 11.21 9.38 25.53
N GLY A 177 10.00 9.48 24.97
CA GLY A 177 8.84 8.68 25.37
C GLY A 177 7.79 8.51 24.28
N SER A 178 7.97 9.13 23.10
CA SER A 178 6.99 9.09 22.00
C SER A 178 6.62 7.66 21.58
N ALA A 179 7.58 6.72 21.57
CA ALA A 179 7.31 5.32 21.25
C ALA A 179 6.38 4.65 22.28
N VAL A 180 6.58 4.93 23.58
CA VAL A 180 5.76 4.38 24.67
C VAL A 180 4.37 5.00 24.68
N LEU A 181 4.26 6.30 24.39
CA LEU A 181 2.96 6.99 24.29
C LEU A 181 2.13 6.51 23.08
N VAL A 182 2.79 6.17 21.98
CA VAL A 182 2.15 5.50 20.83
C VAL A 182 1.72 4.09 21.23
N ALA A 183 2.58 3.32 21.90
CA ALA A 183 2.26 1.98 22.39
C ALA A 183 1.05 1.97 23.35
N ALA A 184 0.92 3.00 24.18
CA ALA A 184 -0.17 3.16 25.14
C ALA A 184 -1.49 3.64 24.51
N GLY A 185 -1.55 3.90 23.19
CA GLY A 185 -2.76 4.37 22.49
C GLY A 185 -3.17 5.80 22.86
N VAL A 186 -2.30 6.56 23.54
CA VAL A 186 -2.62 7.92 24.02
C VAL A 186 -2.82 8.87 22.84
N LYS A 187 -2.05 8.69 21.75
CA LYS A 187 -2.13 9.54 20.56
C LYS A 187 -3.44 9.39 19.79
N GLU A 188 -4.05 8.21 19.79
CA GLU A 188 -5.35 7.95 19.15
C GLU A 188 -6.49 8.74 19.81
N ARG A 189 -6.34 9.10 21.08
CA ARG A 189 -7.32 9.89 21.82
C ARG A 189 -7.15 11.40 21.63
N SER A 190 -6.09 11.84 20.95
CA SER A 190 -5.78 13.26 20.78
C SER A 190 -6.76 13.96 19.83
N GLY A 191 -7.00 15.25 20.08
CA GLY A 191 -7.82 16.10 19.20
C GLY A 191 -7.33 16.13 17.75
N PRO A 192 -6.02 16.34 17.48
CA PRO A 192 -5.46 16.33 16.13
C PRO A 192 -5.69 15.01 15.39
N PHE A 193 -5.54 13.87 16.07
CA PHE A 193 -5.80 12.55 15.47
C PHE A 193 -7.25 12.45 14.97
N ARG A 194 -8.23 12.77 15.84
CA ARG A 194 -9.65 12.68 15.50
C ARG A 194 -10.06 13.67 14.41
N ALA A 195 -9.54 14.89 14.48
CA ALA A 195 -9.80 15.91 13.45
C ALA A 195 -9.30 15.46 12.08
N TYR A 196 -8.07 14.91 12.02
CA TYR A 196 -7.50 14.41 10.78
C TYR A 196 -8.20 13.15 10.27
N LEU A 197 -8.65 12.27 11.18
CA LEU A 197 -9.46 11.11 10.83
C LEU A 197 -10.77 11.52 10.14
N LEU A 198 -11.47 12.52 10.68
CA LEU A 198 -12.69 13.06 10.07
C LEU A 198 -12.38 13.73 8.72
N TRP A 199 -11.25 14.44 8.63
CA TRP A 199 -10.80 15.07 7.40
C TRP A 199 -10.39 14.06 6.31
N LEU A 200 -9.84 12.91 6.68
CA LEU A 200 -9.59 11.80 5.74
C LEU A 200 -10.87 11.05 5.34
N THR A 201 -11.95 11.23 6.08
CA THR A 201 -13.20 10.49 5.84
C THR A 201 -14.15 11.30 4.98
N PHE A 202 -14.51 12.52 5.39
CA PHE A 202 -15.62 13.25 4.78
C PHE A 202 -15.22 14.09 3.55
N PRO A 203 -14.18 14.95 3.59
CA PRO A 203 -13.76 15.70 2.41
C PRO A 203 -13.48 14.83 1.18
N PRO A 204 -12.76 13.69 1.25
CA PRO A 204 -12.51 12.86 0.08
C PRO A 204 -13.78 12.22 -0.51
N MET A 205 -14.85 12.05 0.26
CA MET A 205 -16.13 11.55 -0.27
C MET A 205 -16.74 12.51 -1.30
N THR A 206 -16.40 13.80 -1.28
CA THR A 206 -16.86 14.74 -2.32
C THR A 206 -16.29 14.41 -3.70
N LEU A 207 -15.16 13.68 -3.77
CA LEU A 207 -14.60 13.20 -5.03
C LEU A 207 -15.47 12.11 -5.68
N LEU A 208 -16.41 11.51 -4.94
CA LEU A 208 -17.38 10.59 -5.50
C LEU A 208 -18.30 11.28 -6.52
N TRP A 209 -18.48 12.59 -6.44
CA TRP A 209 -19.25 13.36 -7.43
C TRP A 209 -18.48 13.68 -8.71
N LEU A 210 -17.22 13.27 -8.80
CA LEU A 210 -16.41 13.46 -10.01
C LEU A 210 -16.71 12.39 -11.07
N ASP A 211 -17.36 11.27 -10.70
CA ASP A 211 -17.68 10.12 -11.56
C ASP A 211 -16.49 9.60 -12.41
N GLN A 212 -15.26 9.80 -11.90
CA GLN A 212 -14.00 9.44 -12.56
C GLN A 212 -13.12 8.53 -11.67
N PRO A 213 -13.57 7.31 -11.32
CA PRO A 213 -12.83 6.42 -10.43
C PRO A 213 -11.44 6.06 -10.95
N PHE A 214 -11.31 5.80 -12.26
CA PHE A 214 -10.01 5.49 -12.88
C PHE A 214 -9.04 6.68 -12.84
N GLY A 215 -9.53 7.90 -13.11
CA GLY A 215 -8.72 9.11 -13.04
C GLY A 215 -8.17 9.38 -11.65
N LEU A 216 -8.97 9.13 -10.60
CA LEU A 216 -8.54 9.24 -9.21
C LEU A 216 -7.43 8.24 -8.86
N VAL A 217 -7.54 6.99 -9.31
CA VAL A 217 -6.51 5.96 -9.10
C VAL A 217 -5.21 6.34 -9.79
N ILE A 218 -5.27 6.81 -11.04
CA ILE A 218 -4.10 7.24 -11.79
C ILE A 218 -3.45 8.45 -11.10
N THR A 219 -4.24 9.48 -10.75
CA THR A 219 -3.75 10.69 -10.06
C THR A 219 -3.06 10.35 -8.74
N TYR A 220 -3.64 9.43 -7.97
CA TYR A 220 -3.02 8.92 -6.75
C TYR A 220 -1.66 8.24 -7.02
N GLY A 221 -1.57 7.40 -8.05
CA GLY A 221 -0.32 6.75 -8.46
C GLY A 221 0.76 7.77 -8.85
N VAL A 222 0.37 8.82 -9.58
CA VAL A 222 1.24 9.94 -9.96
C VAL A 222 1.80 10.65 -8.72
N LEU A 223 0.94 11.02 -7.77
CA LEU A 223 1.38 11.66 -6.52
C LEU A 223 2.34 10.77 -5.71
N GLY A 224 2.11 9.45 -5.70
CA GLY A 224 3.02 8.48 -5.07
C GLY A 224 4.41 8.46 -5.72
N ALA A 225 4.47 8.54 -7.05
CA ALA A 225 5.73 8.58 -7.79
C ALA A 225 6.59 9.82 -7.46
N PHE A 226 5.97 10.96 -7.13
CA PHE A 226 6.69 12.15 -6.67
C PHE A 226 7.23 12.00 -5.24
N PHE A 227 6.51 11.29 -4.37
CA PHE A 227 6.91 11.11 -2.96
C PHE A 227 8.05 10.09 -2.79
N MET A 228 8.11 9.07 -3.65
CA MET A 228 9.03 7.95 -3.48
C MET A 228 10.52 8.28 -3.58
N PRO A 229 10.99 9.13 -4.52
CA PRO A 229 12.39 9.57 -4.54
C PRO A 229 12.81 10.21 -3.22
N PHE A 230 11.95 11.06 -2.67
CA PHE A 230 12.20 11.71 -1.37
C PHE A 230 12.32 10.69 -0.25
N LEU A 231 11.40 9.72 -0.18
CA LEU A 231 11.44 8.67 0.84
C LEU A 231 12.69 7.80 0.70
N ALA A 232 13.02 7.34 -0.52
CA ALA A 232 14.17 6.48 -0.77
C ALA A 232 15.48 7.18 -0.38
N LEU A 233 15.68 8.43 -0.80
CA LEU A 233 16.87 9.23 -0.43
C LEU A 233 16.95 9.44 1.08
N THR A 234 15.82 9.75 1.72
CA THR A 234 15.77 9.95 3.18
C THR A 234 16.13 8.67 3.92
N LEU A 235 15.66 7.50 3.46
CA LEU A 235 15.99 6.20 4.06
C LEU A 235 17.47 5.85 3.86
N VAL A 236 18.03 6.06 2.66
CA VAL A 236 19.47 5.88 2.43
C VAL A 236 20.28 6.74 3.39
N TRP A 237 19.91 8.02 3.54
CA TRP A 237 20.61 8.92 4.43
C TRP A 237 20.48 8.50 5.90
N LEU A 238 19.25 8.29 6.38
CA LEU A 238 18.97 8.01 7.79
C LEU A 238 19.60 6.69 8.23
N LEU A 239 19.45 5.62 7.44
CA LEU A 239 19.93 4.27 7.77
C LEU A 239 21.45 4.09 7.65
N ASN A 240 22.15 5.06 7.04
CA ASN A 240 23.62 5.09 7.00
C ASN A 240 24.23 6.14 7.94
N SER A 241 23.41 6.98 8.58
CA SER A 241 23.87 8.09 9.43
C SER A 241 24.34 7.65 10.83
N SER A 242 24.90 8.60 11.59
CA SER A 242 25.25 8.43 13.01
C SER A 242 24.05 8.17 13.92
N ARG A 243 22.82 8.47 13.46
CA ARG A 243 21.58 8.29 14.23
C ARG A 243 21.18 6.82 14.36
N THR A 244 21.66 5.95 13.47
CA THR A 244 21.39 4.51 13.51
C THR A 244 22.59 3.75 14.10
N PRO A 245 22.39 2.89 15.11
CA PRO A 245 23.45 2.04 15.66
C PRO A 245 24.15 1.24 14.56
N ARG A 246 25.48 1.12 14.64
CA ARG A 246 26.30 0.52 13.58
C ARG A 246 25.85 -0.89 13.17
N GLU A 247 25.40 -1.69 14.14
CA GLU A 247 24.90 -3.05 13.95
C GLU A 247 23.62 -3.16 13.09
N TRP A 248 22.83 -2.08 13.00
CA TRP A 248 21.56 -2.04 12.25
C TRP A 248 21.60 -1.13 11.02
N ARG A 249 22.78 -0.63 10.64
CA ARG A 249 22.94 0.14 9.41
C ARG A 249 22.75 -0.75 8.18
N ASN A 250 22.41 -0.13 7.07
CA ASN A 250 22.26 -0.85 5.82
C ASN A 250 23.58 -1.51 5.39
N GLY A 251 23.49 -2.77 5.01
CA GLY A 251 24.58 -3.45 4.30
C GLY A 251 24.68 -3.00 2.84
N PRO A 252 25.73 -3.42 2.13
CA PRO A 252 25.94 -3.07 0.72
C PRO A 252 24.77 -3.50 -0.16
N LEU A 253 24.20 -4.70 0.05
CA LEU A 253 23.04 -5.18 -0.70
C LEU A 253 21.81 -4.28 -0.52
N SER A 254 21.50 -3.90 0.73
CA SER A 254 20.35 -3.03 1.04
C SER A 254 20.53 -1.64 0.43
N ASN A 255 21.74 -1.08 0.48
CA ASN A 255 22.04 0.20 -0.15
C ASN A 255 21.94 0.12 -1.68
N THR A 256 22.46 -0.94 -2.31
CA THR A 256 22.34 -1.13 -3.76
C THR A 256 20.88 -1.24 -4.18
N MET A 257 20.09 -2.10 -3.52
CA MET A 257 18.67 -2.26 -3.87
C MET A 257 17.89 -0.95 -3.67
N LEU A 258 18.08 -0.27 -2.54
CA LEU A 258 17.39 0.99 -2.25
C LEU A 258 17.80 2.11 -3.23
N THR A 259 19.07 2.14 -3.64
CA THR A 259 19.57 3.10 -4.63
C THR A 259 18.97 2.81 -6.01
N VAL A 260 18.96 1.54 -6.45
CA VAL A 260 18.35 1.14 -7.73
C VAL A 260 16.86 1.46 -7.74
N SER A 261 16.13 1.14 -6.67
CA SER A 261 14.72 1.52 -6.54
C SER A 261 14.53 3.02 -6.56
N GLY A 262 15.35 3.79 -5.82
CA GLY A 262 15.30 5.25 -5.82
C GLY A 262 15.54 5.84 -7.20
N LEU A 263 16.52 5.33 -7.95
CA LEU A 263 16.79 5.73 -9.33
C LEU A 263 15.61 5.43 -10.25
N LEU A 264 14.99 4.26 -10.12
CA LEU A 264 13.79 3.91 -10.88
C LEU A 264 12.67 4.92 -10.61
N PHE A 265 12.38 5.24 -9.35
CA PHE A 265 11.37 6.26 -9.01
C PHE A 265 11.73 7.67 -9.50
N ILE A 266 13.02 8.03 -9.55
CA ILE A 266 13.44 9.30 -10.16
C ILE A 266 13.13 9.31 -11.65
N VAL A 267 13.41 8.22 -12.37
CA VAL A 267 13.05 8.09 -13.79
C VAL A 267 11.54 8.20 -13.97
N LEU A 268 10.75 7.53 -13.12
CA LEU A 268 9.28 7.65 -13.11
C LEU A 268 8.82 9.10 -12.95
N CYS A 269 9.37 9.79 -11.96
CA CYS A 269 9.05 11.17 -11.66
C CYS A 269 9.36 12.08 -12.86
N ILE A 270 10.53 11.94 -13.47
CA ILE A 270 10.91 12.73 -14.66
C ILE A 270 9.97 12.46 -15.84
N GLN A 271 9.63 11.19 -16.10
CA GLN A 271 8.70 10.84 -17.18
C GLN A 271 7.31 11.41 -16.92
N GLN A 272 6.81 11.27 -15.69
CA GLN A 272 5.50 11.78 -15.32
C GLN A 272 5.41 13.30 -15.47
N VAL A 273 6.49 14.03 -15.15
CA VAL A 273 6.58 15.46 -15.42
C VAL A 273 6.47 15.73 -16.91
N ARG A 274 7.23 15.01 -17.77
CA ARG A 274 7.20 15.19 -19.24
C ARG A 274 5.83 15.00 -19.89
N GLU A 275 4.98 14.16 -19.30
CA GLU A 275 3.66 13.87 -19.83
C GLU A 275 2.55 14.74 -19.25
N LEU A 276 2.85 15.61 -18.28
CA LEU A 276 1.87 16.58 -17.83
C LEU A 276 1.50 17.48 -19.02
N PRO A 277 0.20 17.68 -19.29
CA PRO A 277 -0.25 18.58 -20.33
C PRO A 277 0.04 20.02 -19.87
N TRP A 278 1.24 20.51 -20.16
CA TRP A 278 1.58 21.93 -20.14
C TRP A 278 1.30 22.58 -21.50
#